data_AF-A0A521WC74-F1
#
_entry.id   AF-A0A521WC74-F1
#
_cell.length_a   1.000
_cell.length_b   1.000
_cell.length_c   1.000
_cell.angle_alpha   90.00
_cell.angle_beta   90.00
_cell.angle_gamma   90.00
#
_symmetry.space_group_name_H-M   'P 1'
#
loop_
_entity.id
_entity.type
_entity.pdbx_description
1 polymer ?
#
loop_
_entity_poly.entity_id
_entity_poly.type
_entity_poly.pdbx_seq_one_letter_code
_entity_poly.pdbx_strand_id
1 'polypeptide(L)'
;PPELHVGQGYGKVSWAVRTIWESCMGWFRAEATSELYPTQSREVWADLVGLAGAAAVLERGWSRLNQGDPEGAMLLAEAALAHDRDSAAALRLAAATNRALLERSGGDNFWEAGWLRSQVRVLEQRLRDLGHGDRMEGGA
;
A
#
# COMPACT_ATOMS: atom_id res chain seq x y z
N PRO A 1 22.48 19.53 -3.98
CA PRO A 1 23.50 20.07 -4.89
C PRO A 1 24.19 18.94 -5.67
N PRO A 2 24.55 19.11 -6.95
CA PRO A 2 25.22 18.07 -7.74
C PRO A 2 26.48 17.49 -7.06
N GLU A 3 27.24 18.33 -6.37
CA GLU A 3 28.46 17.97 -5.63
C GLU A 3 28.21 17.12 -4.37
N LEU A 4 26.95 17.00 -3.92
CA LEU A 4 26.54 16.13 -2.82
C LEU A 4 25.71 14.93 -3.29
N HIS A 5 25.67 14.68 -4.61
CA HIS A 5 24.94 13.54 -5.14
C HIS A 5 25.60 12.23 -4.70
N VAL A 6 24.80 11.35 -4.11
CA VAL A 6 25.19 10.00 -3.72
C VAL A 6 24.19 9.01 -4.31
N GLY A 7 24.67 7.81 -4.65
CA GLY A 7 23.81 6.77 -5.19
C GLY A 7 22.69 6.38 -4.24
N GLN A 8 21.46 6.28 -4.75
CA GLN A 8 20.25 5.93 -3.99
C GLN A 8 19.82 4.48 -4.22
N GLY A 9 20.77 3.59 -4.48
CA GLY A 9 20.49 2.16 -4.74
C GLY A 9 19.97 1.42 -3.51
N TYR A 10 20.48 1.73 -2.31
CA TYR A 10 20.11 1.05 -1.06
C TYR A 10 19.30 1.93 -0.09
N GLY A 11 19.37 3.24 -0.23
CA GLY A 11 18.59 4.19 0.54
C GLY A 11 18.07 5.30 -0.36
N LYS A 12 17.21 6.17 0.17
CA LYS A 12 16.77 7.38 -0.53
C LYS A 12 16.97 8.59 0.37
N VAL A 13 17.29 9.73 -0.24
CA VAL A 13 17.35 11.03 0.43
C VAL A 13 16.02 11.31 1.12
N SER A 14 14.88 11.05 0.45
CA SER A 14 13.55 11.22 1.06
C SER A 14 13.34 10.34 2.29
N TRP A 15 13.86 9.10 2.28
CA TRP A 15 13.79 8.20 3.44
C TRP A 15 14.68 8.70 4.57
N ALA A 16 15.91 9.13 4.28
CA ALA A 16 16.83 9.67 5.28
C ALA A 16 16.29 10.95 5.93
N VAL A 17 15.70 11.86 5.15
CA VAL A 17 15.04 13.07 5.67
C VAL A 17 13.90 12.68 6.61
N ARG A 18 13.05 11.73 6.22
CA ARG A 18 11.97 11.22 7.07
C ARG A 18 12.52 10.58 8.35
N THR A 19 13.57 9.76 8.26
CA THR A 19 14.21 9.12 9.42
C THR A 19 14.77 10.16 10.39
N ILE A 20 15.44 11.20 9.91
CA ILE A 20 15.96 12.29 10.77
C ILE A 20 14.80 13.00 11.46
N TRP A 21 13.76 13.38 10.71
CA TRP A 21 12.58 14.03 11.28
C TRP A 21 11.92 13.17 12.38
N GLU A 22 11.63 11.90 12.09
CA GLU A 22 11.02 10.98 13.05
C GLU A 22 11.93 10.73 14.26
N SER A 23 13.25 10.70 14.09
CA SER A 23 14.22 10.53 15.18
C SER A 23 14.34 11.76 16.07
N CYS A 24 14.21 12.97 15.50
CA CYS A 24 14.26 14.23 16.25
C CYS A 24 12.95 14.52 16.97
N MET A 25 11.80 14.32 16.31
CA MET A 25 10.48 14.61 16.88
C MET A 25 10.00 13.52 17.84
N GLY A 26 10.42 12.27 17.62
CA GLY A 26 9.91 11.12 18.37
C GLY A 26 8.48 10.76 17.99
N TRP A 27 7.79 10.07 18.89
CA TRP A 27 6.48 9.45 18.65
C TRP A 27 5.29 10.42 18.83
N PHE A 28 5.45 11.49 19.61
CA PHE A 28 4.41 12.48 19.89
C PHE A 28 4.71 13.80 19.21
N ARG A 29 3.93 14.16 18.19
CA ARG A 29 4.08 15.41 17.42
C ARG A 29 3.09 16.49 17.85
N ALA A 30 2.16 16.16 18.76
CA ALA A 30 1.07 17.04 19.20
C ALA A 30 0.12 17.46 18.06
N GLU A 31 -0.05 16.60 17.06
CA GLU A 31 -0.94 16.84 15.91
C GLU A 31 -2.33 16.23 16.12
N ALA A 32 -2.42 15.13 16.89
CA ALA A 32 -3.68 14.45 17.17
C ALA A 32 -3.66 13.77 18.55
N THR A 33 -4.84 13.68 19.18
CA THR A 33 -5.02 12.98 20.46
C THR A 33 -4.65 11.50 20.38
N SER A 34 -4.87 10.86 19.23
CA SER A 34 -4.57 9.43 19.03
C SER A 34 -3.07 9.12 19.14
N GLU A 35 -2.17 10.10 18.95
CA GLU A 35 -0.73 9.90 19.11
C GLU A 35 -0.31 9.51 20.53
N LEU A 36 -1.16 9.81 21.54
CA LEU A 36 -0.92 9.43 22.93
C LEU A 36 -1.06 7.93 23.20
N TYR A 37 -1.59 7.17 22.23
CA TYR A 37 -1.95 5.76 22.41
C TYR A 37 -1.29 4.88 21.34
N PRO A 38 -1.03 3.59 21.63
CA PRO A 38 -0.38 2.68 20.67
C PRO A 38 -1.30 2.26 19.52
N THR A 39 -2.61 2.51 19.63
CA THR A 39 -3.62 2.17 18.62
C THR A 39 -3.38 2.97 17.34
N GLN A 40 -3.28 2.26 16.22
CA GLN A 40 -3.00 2.84 14.93
C GLN A 40 -4.29 3.09 14.14
N SER A 41 -4.32 4.13 13.30
CA SER A 41 -5.48 4.48 12.46
C SER A 41 -5.93 3.32 11.55
N ARG A 42 -5.02 2.41 11.19
CA ARG A 42 -5.34 1.24 10.37
C ARG A 42 -6.22 0.20 11.07
N GLU A 43 -6.26 0.21 12.40
CA GLU A 43 -7.06 -0.74 13.18
C GLU A 43 -8.57 -0.53 13.00
N VAL A 44 -8.99 0.68 12.59
CA VAL A 44 -10.39 1.00 12.29
C VAL A 44 -10.74 0.95 10.81
N TRP A 45 -9.81 0.56 9.93
CA TRP A 45 -10.06 0.54 8.48
C TRP A 45 -11.21 -0.40 8.08
N ALA A 46 -11.30 -1.58 8.69
CA ALA A 46 -12.38 -2.53 8.39
C ALA A 46 -13.77 -1.96 8.71
N ASP A 47 -13.89 -1.23 9.83
CA ASP A 47 -15.12 -0.55 10.24
C ASP A 47 -15.49 0.56 9.26
N LEU A 48 -14.52 1.40 8.90
CA LEU A 48 -14.73 2.51 7.95
C LEU A 48 -15.15 2.00 6.56
N VAL A 49 -14.55 0.91 6.08
CA VAL A 49 -14.95 0.28 4.81
C VAL A 49 -16.32 -0.36 4.92
N GLY A 50 -16.65 -0.98 6.06
CA GLY A 50 -17.99 -1.52 6.31
C GLY A 50 -19.07 -0.44 6.26
N LEU A 51 -18.78 0.75 6.79
CA LEU A 51 -19.68 1.91 6.76
C LEU A 51 -19.78 2.55 5.36
N ALA A 52 -18.65 2.70 4.66
CA ALA A 52 -18.60 3.34 3.34
C ALA A 52 -19.07 2.41 2.20
N GLY A 53 -18.96 1.10 2.40
CA GLY A 53 -19.13 0.08 1.38
C GLY A 53 -17.85 -0.19 0.59
N ALA A 54 -17.45 -1.48 0.52
CA ALA A 54 -16.22 -1.90 -0.16
C ALA A 54 -16.16 -1.47 -1.64
N ALA A 55 -17.28 -1.52 -2.37
CA ALA A 55 -17.33 -1.12 -3.77
C ALA A 55 -16.93 0.35 -3.99
N ALA A 56 -17.44 1.27 -3.16
CA ALA A 56 -17.14 2.69 -3.25
C ALA A 56 -15.66 2.99 -2.92
N VAL A 57 -15.11 2.28 -1.93
CA VAL A 57 -13.69 2.39 -1.56
C VAL A 57 -12.79 1.94 -2.72
N LEU A 58 -13.12 0.81 -3.36
CA LEU A 58 -12.37 0.28 -4.51
C LEU A 58 -12.48 1.18 -5.73
N GLU A 59 -13.67 1.72 -6.02
CA GLU A 59 -13.88 2.69 -7.11
C GLU A 59 -13.01 3.94 -6.88
N ARG A 60 -13.00 4.48 -5.65
CA ARG A 60 -12.14 5.61 -5.30
C ARG A 60 -10.66 5.27 -5.45
N GLY A 61 -10.27 4.05 -5.08
CA GLY A 61 -8.91 3.54 -5.24
C GLY A 61 -8.44 3.53 -6.69
N TRP A 62 -9.24 2.94 -7.59
CA TRP A 62 -8.98 2.96 -9.02
C TRP A 62 -8.96 4.37 -9.60
N SER A 63 -9.90 5.22 -9.16
CA SER A 63 -9.95 6.63 -9.58
C SER A 63 -8.64 7.37 -9.24
N ARG A 64 -8.12 7.21 -8.02
CA ARG A 64 -6.83 7.80 -7.61
C ARG A 64 -5.66 7.24 -8.41
N LEU A 65 -5.62 5.92 -8.61
CA LEU A 65 -4.56 5.30 -9.41
C LEU A 65 -4.53 5.87 -10.84
N ASN A 66 -5.69 5.99 -11.49
CA ASN A 66 -5.83 6.56 -12.83
C ASN A 66 -5.47 8.06 -12.90
N GLN A 67 -5.53 8.77 -11.77
CA GLN A 67 -5.13 10.17 -11.65
C GLN A 67 -3.64 10.34 -11.30
N GLY A 68 -2.86 9.25 -11.24
CA GLY A 68 -1.44 9.31 -10.92
C GLY A 68 -1.13 9.39 -9.43
N ASP A 69 -2.09 9.04 -8.56
CA ASP A 69 -1.91 8.91 -7.11
C ASP A 69 -1.91 7.43 -6.67
N PRO A 70 -0.83 6.69 -6.95
CA PRO A 70 -0.72 5.30 -6.53
C PRO A 70 -0.57 5.16 -5.01
N GLU A 71 0.01 6.14 -4.30
CA GLU A 71 0.14 6.06 -2.84
C GLU A 71 -1.23 6.10 -2.15
N GLY A 72 -2.09 7.03 -2.55
CA GLY A 72 -3.46 7.11 -2.08
C GLY A 72 -4.29 5.90 -2.49
N ALA A 73 -4.08 5.37 -3.70
CA ALA A 73 -4.73 4.13 -4.14
C ALA A 73 -4.29 2.92 -3.29
N MET A 74 -3.03 2.86 -2.85
CA MET A 74 -2.54 1.77 -1.99
C MET A 74 -3.26 1.78 -0.66
N LEU A 75 -3.36 2.93 0.00
CA LEU A 75 -4.02 3.05 1.30
C LEU A 75 -5.49 2.60 1.24
N LEU A 76 -6.19 2.89 0.14
CA LEU A 76 -7.56 2.41 -0.08
C LEU A 76 -7.63 0.91 -0.34
N ALA A 77 -6.65 0.34 -1.05
CA ALA A 77 -6.56 -1.09 -1.27
C ALA A 77 -6.27 -1.85 0.04
N GLU A 78 -5.36 -1.34 0.88
CA GLU A 78 -5.05 -1.93 2.18
C GLU A 78 -6.23 -1.84 3.15
N ALA A 79 -6.97 -0.72 3.14
CA ALA A 79 -8.21 -0.60 3.91
C ALA A 79 -9.25 -1.63 3.46
N ALA A 80 -9.46 -1.79 2.15
CA ALA A 80 -10.36 -2.81 1.61
C ALA A 80 -9.92 -4.24 1.98
N LEU A 81 -8.61 -4.53 1.99
CA LEU A 81 -8.06 -5.82 2.42
C LEU A 81 -8.14 -6.04 3.94
N ALA A 82 -8.16 -4.98 4.73
CA ALA A 82 -8.43 -5.09 6.17
C ALA A 82 -9.88 -5.50 6.45
N HIS A 83 -10.82 -5.05 5.61
CA HIS A 83 -12.23 -5.45 5.67
C HIS A 83 -12.48 -6.87 5.17
N ASP A 84 -11.95 -7.20 3.99
CA ASP A 84 -12.02 -8.53 3.40
C ASP A 84 -10.67 -8.89 2.80
N ARG A 85 -9.94 -9.76 3.52
CA ARG A 85 -8.59 -10.18 3.15
C ARG A 85 -8.57 -10.90 1.80
N ASP A 86 -9.65 -11.58 1.43
CA ASP A 86 -9.74 -12.43 0.25
C ASP A 86 -10.52 -11.77 -0.89
N SER A 87 -10.80 -10.47 -0.76
CA SER A 87 -11.40 -9.66 -1.83
C SER A 87 -10.50 -9.64 -3.07
N ALA A 88 -10.87 -10.40 -4.09
CA ALA A 88 -10.16 -10.44 -5.35
C ALA A 88 -10.11 -9.06 -6.04
N ALA A 89 -11.08 -8.18 -5.79
CA ALA A 89 -11.07 -6.81 -6.32
C ALA A 89 -10.02 -5.93 -5.61
N ALA A 90 -9.92 -6.03 -4.27
CA ALA A 90 -8.91 -5.32 -3.49
C ALA A 90 -7.48 -5.80 -3.79
N LEU A 91 -7.29 -7.11 -3.93
CA LEU A 91 -6.01 -7.69 -4.34
C LEU A 91 -5.56 -7.19 -5.72
N ARG A 92 -6.49 -7.08 -6.69
CA ARG A 92 -6.19 -6.54 -8.03
C ARG A 92 -5.77 -5.08 -7.98
N LEU A 93 -6.47 -4.25 -7.20
CA LEU A 93 -6.11 -2.86 -6.99
C LEU A 93 -4.72 -2.74 -6.35
N ALA A 94 -4.46 -3.48 -5.27
CA ALA A 94 -3.15 -3.48 -4.61
C ALA A 94 -2.01 -3.91 -5.55
N ALA A 95 -2.24 -4.92 -6.39
CA ALA A 95 -1.25 -5.38 -7.37
C ALA A 95 -0.98 -4.33 -8.47
N ALA A 96 -2.05 -3.71 -8.99
CA ALA A 96 -1.93 -2.64 -9.97
C ALA A 96 -1.19 -1.42 -9.40
N THR A 97 -1.51 -1.04 -8.17
CA THR A 97 -0.83 0.06 -7.49
C THR A 97 0.65 -0.24 -7.24
N ASN A 98 1.02 -1.45 -6.79
CA ASN A 98 2.43 -1.81 -6.63
C ASN A 98 3.21 -1.76 -7.97
N ARG A 99 2.58 -2.16 -9.08
CA ARG A 99 3.19 -2.02 -10.42
C ARG A 99 3.37 -0.55 -10.81
N ALA A 100 2.37 0.29 -10.57
CA ALA A 100 2.48 1.73 -10.86
C ALA A 100 3.56 2.41 -10.01
N LEU A 101 3.69 2.04 -8.72
CA LEU A 101 4.79 2.50 -7.87
C LEU A 101 6.15 2.05 -8.39
N LEU A 102 6.25 0.80 -8.88
CA LEU A 102 7.48 0.27 -9.43
C LEU A 102 7.89 1.02 -10.69
N GLU A 103 6.95 1.25 -11.61
CA GLU A 103 7.19 2.04 -12.82
C GLU A 103 7.61 3.47 -12.47
N ARG A 104 6.87 4.14 -11.58
CA ARG A 104 7.19 5.50 -11.12
C ARG A 104 8.56 5.60 -10.43
N SER A 105 9.01 4.53 -9.77
CA SER A 105 10.32 4.50 -9.11
C SER A 105 11.51 4.46 -10.08
N GLY A 106 11.27 4.11 -11.36
CA GLY A 106 12.34 3.87 -12.34
C GLY A 106 13.18 2.62 -12.09
N GLY A 107 13.01 1.94 -10.94
CA GLY A 107 13.81 0.78 -10.55
C GLY A 107 15.21 1.11 -10.04
N ASP A 108 15.56 2.38 -9.89
CA ASP A 108 16.90 2.85 -9.49
C ASP A 108 17.28 2.42 -8.06
N ASN A 109 16.30 2.39 -7.15
CA ASN A 109 16.49 1.90 -5.80
C ASN A 109 16.19 0.40 -5.73
N PHE A 110 17.22 -0.41 -5.49
CA PHE A 110 17.14 -1.87 -5.46
C PHE A 110 16.21 -2.40 -4.38
N TRP A 111 16.16 -1.75 -3.22
CA TRP A 111 15.28 -2.15 -2.11
C TRP A 111 13.81 -1.88 -2.40
N GLU A 112 13.48 -0.66 -2.82
CA GLU A 112 12.11 -0.29 -3.19
C GLU A 112 11.61 -1.15 -4.35
N ALA A 113 12.41 -1.26 -5.42
CA ALA A 113 12.03 -2.04 -6.58
C ALA A 113 11.93 -3.54 -6.24
N GLY A 114 12.83 -4.06 -5.39
CA GLY A 114 12.80 -5.43 -4.89
C GLY A 114 11.54 -5.71 -4.08
N TRP A 115 11.20 -4.82 -3.14
CA TRP A 115 10.00 -4.91 -2.32
C TRP A 115 8.73 -4.90 -3.18
N LEU A 116 8.57 -3.91 -4.06
CA LEU A 116 7.39 -3.76 -4.91
C LEU A 116 7.21 -4.99 -5.83
N ARG A 117 8.28 -5.50 -6.45
CA ARG A 117 8.24 -6.75 -7.24
C ARG A 117 7.81 -7.94 -6.38
N SER A 118 8.30 -8.02 -5.15
CA SER A 118 7.92 -9.10 -4.24
C SER A 118 6.43 -9.02 -3.88
N GLN A 119 5.92 -7.83 -3.57
CA GLN A 119 4.51 -7.63 -3.26
C GLN A 119 3.59 -7.96 -4.45
N VAL A 120 3.96 -7.55 -5.67
CA VAL A 120 3.22 -7.93 -6.88
C VAL A 120 3.12 -9.46 -6.99
N ARG A 121 4.24 -10.19 -6.84
CA ARG A 121 4.23 -11.66 -6.90
C ARG A 121 3.33 -12.29 -5.83
N VAL A 122 3.41 -11.80 -4.58
CA VAL A 122 2.58 -12.29 -3.46
C VAL A 122 1.10 -12.07 -3.76
N LEU A 123 0.71 -10.86 -4.18
CA LEU A 123 -0.67 -10.52 -4.46
C LEU A 123 -1.23 -11.31 -5.65
N GLU A 124 -0.45 -11.49 -6.71
CA GLU A 124 -0.84 -12.29 -7.87
C GLU A 124 -0.95 -13.78 -7.54
N GLN A 125 -0.09 -14.31 -6.65
CA GLN A 125 -0.24 -15.67 -6.16
C GLN A 125 -1.55 -15.85 -5.40
N ARG A 126 -1.86 -14.94 -4.47
CA ARG A 126 -3.13 -14.97 -3.72
C ARG A 126 -4.35 -14.92 -4.66
N LEU A 127 -4.30 -14.10 -5.71
CA LEU A 127 -5.35 -14.05 -6.73
C LEU A 127 -5.52 -15.38 -7.48
N ARG A 128 -4.42 -16.08 -7.80
CA ARG A 128 -4.48 -17.41 -8.42
C ARG A 128 -5.10 -18.44 -7.48
N ASP A 129 -4.71 -18.42 -6.21
CA ASP A 129 -5.19 -19.37 -5.21
C ASP A 129 -6.71 -19.25 -5.00
N LEU A 130 -7.23 -18.02 -4.95
CA LEU A 130 -8.68 -17.77 -4.89
C LEU A 130 -9.43 -18.30 -6.12
N GLY A 131 -8.90 -18.07 -7.32
CA GLY A 131 -9.50 -18.58 -8.56
C GLY A 131 -9.39 -20.10 -8.75
N HIS A 132 -8.60 -20.79 -7.93
CA HIS A 132 -8.56 -22.25 -7.86
C HIS A 132 -9.53 -22.81 -6.81
N GLY A 133 -9.74 -22.12 -5.68
CA GLY A 133 -10.75 -22.50 -4.68
C GLY A 133 -12.17 -22.51 -5.24
N ASP A 134 -12.58 -21.44 -5.93
CA ASP A 134 -13.92 -21.31 -6.53
C ASP A 134 -14.25 -22.43 -7.53
N ARG A 135 -13.25 -22.96 -8.25
CA ARG A 135 -13.43 -24.03 -9.25
C ARG A 135 -13.60 -25.42 -8.63
N MET A 136 -13.13 -25.63 -7.41
CA MET A 136 -13.26 -26.92 -6.71
C MET A 136 -14.59 -27.04 -5.98
N GLU A 137 -15.18 -25.93 -5.50
CA GLU A 137 -16.47 -25.92 -4.81
C GLU A 137 -17.68 -25.90 -5.75
N GLY A 138 -17.56 -25.35 -6.96
CA GLY A 138 -18.64 -25.30 -7.95
C GLY A 138 -18.86 -26.56 -8.79
N GLY A 139 -18.22 -27.68 -8.44
CA GLY A 139 -18.17 -28.93 -9.23
C GLY A 139 -18.92 -30.12 -8.64
N ALA A 140 -19.87 -29.91 -7.71
CA ALA A 140 -20.68 -30.96 -7.09
C ALA A 140 -22.17 -30.86 -7.49
#